data_AF-A0A8H4QYS3-F1
#
_entry.id   AF-A0A8H4QYS3-F1
#
_cell.length_a   1.000
_cell.length_b   1.000
_cell.length_c   1.000
_cell.angle_alpha   90.00
_cell.angle_beta   90.00
_cell.angle_gamma   90.00
#
_symmetry.space_group_name_H-M   'P 1'
#
loop_
_entity.id
_entity.type
_entity.pdbx_description
1 polymer ?
#
loop_
_entity_poly.entity_id
_entity_poly.type
_entity_poly.pdbx_seq_one_letter_code
_entity_poly.pdbx_strand_id
1 'polypeptide(L)'
;MSDQAAIAKLNADTAASGVLAKLIVFSISLGVVPIGSYFLSLKYVWNENSTFAAITAVVAANVVLVAYIISSVLEDRQNAATQKQQPESKKNR
;
A
#
# COMPACT_ATOMS: atom_id res chain seq x y z
N MET A 1 30.66 14.92 9.84
CA MET A 1 29.51 15.37 9.01
C MET A 1 29.16 14.36 7.92
N SER A 2 30.10 13.55 7.42
CA SER A 2 29.89 12.46 6.46
C SER A 2 28.97 11.34 6.98
N ASP A 3 29.16 10.90 8.22
CA ASP A 3 28.44 9.73 8.76
C ASP A 3 26.94 10.00 8.93
N GLN A 4 26.59 11.24 9.26
CA GLN A 4 25.20 11.63 9.45
C GLN A 4 24.45 11.79 8.12
N ALA A 5 25.16 12.23 7.07
CA ALA A 5 24.62 12.24 5.70
C ALA A 5 24.44 10.83 5.14
N ALA A 6 25.36 9.90 5.46
CA ALA A 6 25.24 8.50 5.06
C ALA A 6 24.04 7.80 5.72
N ILE A 7 23.83 8.02 7.03
CA ILE A 7 22.69 7.46 7.77
C ILE A 7 21.36 8.03 7.26
N ALA A 8 21.29 9.34 6.97
CA ALA A 8 20.09 9.98 6.42
C ALA A 8 19.74 9.42 5.03
N LYS A 9 20.74 9.19 4.17
CA LYS A 9 20.55 8.57 2.86
C LYS A 9 20.05 7.13 2.97
N LEU A 10 20.63 6.33 3.88
CA LEU A 10 20.21 4.95 4.13
C LEU A 10 18.73 4.87 4.57
N ASN A 11 18.32 5.79 5.44
CA ASN A 11 16.94 5.88 5.91
C ASN A 11 15.97 6.29 4.80
N ALA A 12 16.38 7.24 3.94
CA ALA A 12 15.59 7.67 2.79
C ALA A 12 15.43 6.54 1.75
N ASP A 13 16.50 5.81 1.44
CA ASP A 13 16.47 4.68 0.52
C ASP A 13 15.59 3.54 1.07
N THR A 14 15.65 3.29 2.38
CA THR A 14 14.80 2.28 3.05
C THR A 14 13.32 2.66 3.01
N ALA A 15 13.00 3.94 3.27
CA ALA A 15 11.64 4.45 3.18
C ALA A 15 11.10 4.39 1.73
N ALA A 16 11.91 4.77 0.74
CA ALA A 16 11.54 4.70 -0.68
C ALA A 16 11.31 3.26 -1.15
N SER A 17 12.11 2.31 -0.66
CA SER A 17 11.97 0.88 -0.98
C SER A 17 10.65 0.29 -0.48
N GLY A 18 10.20 0.69 0.71
CA GLY A 18 8.92 0.25 1.28
C GLY A 18 7.71 0.74 0.48
N VAL A 19 7.73 2.01 0.05
CA VAL A 19 6.67 2.60 -0.78
C VAL A 19 6.58 1.91 -2.13
N LEU A 20 7.72 1.73 -2.82
CA LEU A 20 7.79 1.04 -4.11
C LEU A 20 7.24 -0.38 -4.05
N ALA A 21 7.62 -1.15 -3.02
CA ALA A 21 7.12 -2.51 -2.82
C ALA A 21 5.59 -2.53 -2.67
N LYS A 22 5.02 -1.64 -1.86
CA LYS A 22 3.57 -1.55 -1.69
C LYS A 22 2.84 -1.13 -2.96
N LEU A 23 3.36 -0.16 -3.71
CA LEU A 23 2.79 0.25 -5.00
C LEU A 23 2.73 -0.93 -5.98
N ILE A 24 3.79 -1.73 -6.06
CA ILE A 24 3.82 -2.93 -6.90
C ILE A 24 2.76 -3.94 -6.42
N VAL A 25 2.69 -4.22 -5.12
CA VAL A 25 1.70 -5.16 -4.55
C VAL A 25 0.27 -4.71 -4.83
N PHE A 26 -0.05 -3.43 -4.62
CA PHE A 26 -1.39 -2.89 -4.88
C PHE A 26 -1.72 -2.84 -6.37
N SER A 27 -0.74 -2.52 -7.23
CA SER A 27 -0.90 -2.56 -8.68
C SER A 27 -1.26 -3.97 -9.17
N ILE A 28 -0.54 -4.99 -8.70
CA ILE A 28 -0.84 -6.40 -9.02
C ILE A 28 -2.20 -6.79 -8.43
N SER A 29 -2.47 -6.41 -7.18
CA SER A 29 -3.73 -6.73 -6.50
C SER A 29 -4.95 -6.17 -7.22
N LEU A 30 -4.85 -4.98 -7.81
CA LEU A 30 -5.94 -4.36 -8.56
C LEU A 30 -6.31 -5.16 -9.83
N GLY A 31 -5.39 -5.93 -10.40
CA GLY A 31 -5.69 -6.88 -11.46
C GLY A 31 -6.16 -8.23 -10.91
N VAL A 32 -5.37 -8.84 -10.04
CA VAL A 32 -5.58 -10.23 -9.60
C VAL A 32 -6.84 -10.39 -8.75
N VAL A 33 -7.11 -9.47 -7.82
CA VAL A 33 -8.23 -9.60 -6.88
C VAL A 33 -9.59 -9.48 -7.58
N PRO A 34 -9.86 -8.46 -8.44
CA PRO A 34 -11.13 -8.36 -9.15
C PRO A 34 -11.34 -9.50 -10.16
N ILE A 35 -10.28 -9.88 -10.89
CA ILE A 35 -10.34 -10.99 -11.85
C ILE A 35 -10.62 -12.31 -11.12
N GLY A 36 -9.89 -12.57 -10.02
CA GLY A 36 -10.13 -13.75 -9.18
C GLY A 36 -11.54 -13.75 -8.60
N SER A 37 -12.00 -12.61 -8.08
CA SER A 37 -13.35 -12.44 -7.55
C SER A 37 -14.42 -12.71 -8.60
N TYR A 38 -14.22 -12.27 -9.85
CA TYR A 38 -15.13 -12.58 -10.96
C TYR A 38 -15.26 -14.08 -11.18
N PHE A 39 -14.16 -14.79 -11.45
CA PHE A 39 -14.23 -16.21 -11.79
C PHE A 39 -14.65 -17.08 -10.61
N LEU A 40 -14.25 -16.72 -9.39
CA LEU A 40 -14.64 -17.44 -8.19
C LEU A 40 -16.14 -17.27 -7.92
N SER A 41 -16.66 -16.04 -7.99
CA SER A 41 -18.08 -15.77 -7.78
C SER A 41 -18.96 -16.34 -8.89
N LEU A 42 -18.49 -16.32 -10.13
CA LEU A 42 -19.18 -16.93 -11.28
C LEU A 42 -19.42 -18.43 -11.06
N LYS A 43 -18.41 -19.15 -10.57
CA LYS A 43 -18.46 -20.62 -10.44
C LYS A 43 -19.10 -21.10 -9.14
N TYR A 44 -18.90 -20.40 -8.03
CA TYR A 44 -19.29 -20.90 -6.69
C TYR A 44 -20.46 -20.15 -6.04
N VAL A 45 -20.74 -18.92 -6.45
CA VAL A 45 -21.74 -18.07 -5.77
C VAL A 45 -22.99 -17.87 -6.64
N TRP A 46 -22.80 -17.67 -7.94
CA TRP A 46 -23.86 -17.17 -8.82
C TRP A 46 -24.29 -18.14 -9.93
N ASN A 47 -23.83 -19.40 -9.92
CA ASN A 47 -24.18 -20.44 -10.91
C ASN A 47 -24.11 -19.95 -12.37
N GLU A 48 -22.94 -19.43 -12.77
CA GLU A 48 -22.67 -18.91 -14.12
C GLU A 48 -23.39 -17.60 -14.50
N ASN A 49 -24.04 -16.92 -13.56
CA ASN A 49 -24.57 -15.59 -13.82
C ASN A 49 -23.45 -14.53 -13.86
N SER A 50 -23.04 -14.18 -15.08
CA SER A 50 -21.96 -13.22 -15.34
C SER A 50 -22.23 -11.80 -14.86
N THR A 51 -23.50 -11.37 -14.78
CA THR A 51 -23.84 -10.02 -14.33
C THR A 51 -23.55 -9.84 -12.84
N PHE A 52 -23.97 -10.79 -11.99
CA PHE A 52 -23.69 -10.72 -10.55
C PHE A 52 -22.20 -10.94 -10.24
N ALA A 53 -21.53 -11.79 -11.01
CA ALA A 53 -20.09 -11.97 -10.91
C ALA A 53 -19.32 -10.68 -11.27
N ALA A 54 -19.74 -9.97 -12.32
CA ALA A 54 -19.14 -8.69 -12.71
C ALA A 54 -19.34 -7.62 -11.63
N ILE A 55 -20.54 -7.53 -11.04
CA ILE A 55 -20.81 -6.61 -9.92
C ILE A 55 -19.88 -6.93 -8.75
N THR A 56 -19.72 -8.21 -8.41
CA THR A 56 -18.83 -8.66 -7.32
C THR A 56 -17.37 -8.27 -7.58
N ALA A 57 -16.91 -8.38 -8.83
CA ALA A 57 -15.57 -7.96 -9.23
C ALA A 57 -15.36 -6.44 -9.10
N VAL A 58 -16.33 -5.63 -9.52
CA VAL A 58 -16.28 -4.16 -9.37
C VAL A 58 -16.26 -3.77 -7.91
N VAL A 59 -17.07 -4.40 -7.06
CA VAL A 59 -17.04 -4.18 -5.61
C VAL A 59 -15.66 -4.55 -5.04
N ALA A 60 -15.09 -5.69 -5.44
CA ALA A 60 -13.76 -6.11 -5.00
C ALA A 60 -12.65 -5.12 -5.41
N ALA A 61 -12.72 -4.56 -6.62
CA ALA A 61 -11.78 -3.53 -7.08
C ALA A 61 -11.82 -2.27 -6.20
N ASN A 62 -13.03 -1.80 -5.85
CA ASN A 62 -13.20 -0.66 -4.97
C ASN A 62 -12.69 -0.95 -3.55
N VAL A 63 -12.86 -2.18 -3.04
CA VAL A 63 -12.29 -2.60 -1.75
C VAL A 63 -10.76 -2.51 -1.77
N VAL A 64 -10.11 -2.98 -2.84
CA VAL A 64 -8.65 -2.87 -3.00
C VAL A 64 -8.21 -1.41 -3.04
N LEU A 65 -8.93 -0.55 -3.75
CA LEU A 65 -8.66 0.89 -3.82
C LEU A 65 -8.73 1.54 -2.44
N VAL A 66 -9.80 1.25 -1.67
CA VAL A 66 -9.95 1.78 -0.31
C VAL A 66 -8.84 1.26 0.61
N ALA A 67 -8.50 -0.02 0.52
CA ALA A 67 -7.39 -0.60 1.29
C ALA A 67 -6.05 0.07 0.99
N TYR A 68 -5.78 0.39 -0.30
CA TYR A 68 -4.62 1.16 -0.70
C TYR A 68 -4.59 2.54 -0.03
N ILE A 69 -5.70 3.30 -0.12
CA ILE A 69 -5.79 4.64 0.47
C ILE A 69 -5.54 4.59 1.98
N ILE A 70 -6.16 3.65 2.70
CA ILE A 70 -5.96 3.49 4.14
C ILE A 70 -4.50 3.18 4.46
N SER A 71 -3.89 2.24 3.73
CA SER A 71 -2.48 1.87 3.90
C SER A 71 -1.55 3.06 3.66
N SER A 72 -1.78 3.84 2.60
CA SER A 72 -1.00 5.03 2.28
C SER A 72 -1.12 6.09 3.37
N VAL A 73 -2.35 6.37 3.85
CA VAL A 73 -2.57 7.36 4.92
C VAL A 73 -1.91 6.92 6.24
N LEU A 74 -1.96 5.63 6.57
CA LEU A 74 -1.33 5.13 7.78
C LEU A 74 0.21 5.25 7.71
N GLU A 75 0.79 4.97 6.55
CA GLU A 75 2.21 5.13 6.29
C GLU A 75 2.66 6.60 6.35
N ASP A 76 1.89 7.52 5.75
CA ASP A 76 2.15 8.95 5.82
C ASP A 76 2.13 9.45 7.27
N ARG A 77 1.19 8.96 8.09
CA ARG A 77 1.13 9.26 9.53
C ARG A 77 2.32 8.71 10.30
N GLN A 78 2.77 7.49 10.00
CA GLN A 78 3.92 6.87 10.64
C GLN A 78 5.22 7.62 10.28
N ASN A 79 5.38 8.03 9.02
CA ASN A 79 6.49 8.85 8.57
C ASN A 79 6.50 10.22 9.27
N ALA A 80 5.33 10.87 9.39
CA ALA A 80 5.20 12.12 10.12
C ALA A 80 5.51 12.00 11.63
N ALA A 81 5.15 10.89 12.26
CA ALA A 81 5.48 10.61 13.66
C ALA A 81 6.98 10.36 13.87
N THR A 82 7.62 9.65 12.95
CA THR A 82 9.07 9.33 13.00
C THR A 82 9.92 10.59 12.79
N GLN A 83 9.48 11.50 11.91
CA GLN A 83 10.15 12.80 11.72
C GLN A 83 10.06 13.71 12.96
N LYS A 84 8.98 13.65 13.74
CA LYS A 84 8.85 14.40 15.01
C LYS A 84 9.69 13.84 16.16
N GLN A 85 10.16 12.59 16.05
CA GLN A 85 10.99 11.91 17.04
C GLN A 85 12.51 12.00 16.75
N GLN A 86 12.95 12.84 15.82
CA GLN A 86 14.33 13.32 15.79
C GLN A 86 14.42 14.70 16.48
N PRO A 87 14.34 14.79 17.82
CA PRO A 87 14.72 16.00 18.51
C PRO A 87 16.23 16.18 18.36
N GLU A 88 16.64 17.31 17.83
CA GLU A 88 17.81 18.13 18.22
C GLU A 88 18.96 17.52 19.07
N SER A 89 19.45 16.30 18.80
CA SER A 89 20.65 15.77 19.50
C SER A 89 21.97 16.43 19.04
N LYS A 90 21.88 17.54 18.31
CA LYS A 90 23.02 18.35 17.86
C LYS A 90 22.90 19.84 18.21
N LYS A 91 22.22 20.17 19.31
CA LYS A 91 22.36 21.48 19.96
C LYS A 91 22.91 21.33 21.37
N ASN A 92 24.06 20.66 21.50
CA ASN A 92 25.07 20.81 22.57
C ASN A 92 26.05 19.63 22.48
N ARG A 93 27.21 19.83 21.85
CA ARG A 93 28.55 19.52 22.38
C ARG A 93 29.61 19.81 21.33
#